data_AF-A0AAV0H3S3-F1
#
_entry.id   AF-A0AAV0H3S3-F1
#
_cell.length_a   1.000
_cell.length_b   1.000
_cell.length_c   1.000
_cell.angle_alpha   90.00
_cell.angle_beta   90.00
_cell.angle_gamma   90.00
#
_symmetry.space_group_name_H-M   'P 1'
#
loop_
_entity.id
_entity.type
_entity.pdbx_description
1 polymer ?
#
loop_
_entity_poly.entity_id
_entity_poly.type
_entity_poly.pdbx_seq_one_letter_code
_entity_poly.pdbx_strand_id
1 'polypeptide(L)'
;MGPLYNGTTCGTIKDGQNCMSHGRPDLGFLYWRWQPQECQLPRFDPNEFLQFFADRHIAFVGDSMARNQLESLVCMLSSVSPPNLVYKNGGDDNKFRRWHFASHNASVSIYWSPFLVKGVEKSKNGPDHNELYLDRIDERWGKDLDGIDTIVLSIGHWFLHPAVYLEDGKVLGCHYCPGLNHTEIGFYDVLRKAVRTTLNTISDRRGDGIDVILTTFSPSHFEGDWDKFGACPKTEPYGEGEKLLEGMDADMRKIEVEEVESARLGIGGNQKKVRLEALDVTRLSLMRPDGHPGPYIGVGERVQNDCVHWCLPGPVDTWNQILLQVIKRLRRQ
;
A
#
# COMPACT_ATOMS: atom_id res chain seq x y z
N MET A 1 -12.73 19.89 11.83
CA MET A 1 -11.33 20.07 11.34
C MET A 1 -11.25 19.43 9.97
N GLY A 2 -10.67 20.12 8.98
CA GLY A 2 -10.51 19.59 7.61
C GLY A 2 -9.13 18.95 7.37
N PRO A 3 -8.85 18.52 6.12
CA PRO A 3 -7.62 17.85 5.73
C PRO A 3 -6.38 18.71 5.97
N LEU A 4 -5.20 18.09 6.04
CA LEU A 4 -3.92 18.78 6.25
C LEU A 4 -3.42 19.54 5.03
N TYR A 5 -3.89 19.16 3.85
CA TYR A 5 -3.55 19.76 2.57
C TYR A 5 -4.80 19.79 1.69
N ASN A 6 -4.70 20.43 0.53
CA ASN A 6 -5.72 20.38 -0.51
C ASN A 6 -5.06 19.95 -1.83
N GLY A 7 -5.88 19.60 -2.83
CA GLY A 7 -5.39 19.10 -4.12
C GLY A 7 -4.47 20.05 -4.91
N THR A 8 -4.37 21.32 -4.52
CA THR A 8 -3.51 22.32 -5.20
C THR A 8 -2.18 22.58 -4.48
N THR A 9 -2.06 22.22 -3.20
CA THR A 9 -0.87 22.46 -2.38
C THR A 9 0.17 21.35 -2.46
N CYS A 10 -0.17 20.22 -3.09
CA CYS A 10 0.73 19.08 -3.26
C CYS A 10 0.82 18.65 -4.73
N GLY A 11 1.96 18.94 -5.36
CA GLY A 11 2.21 18.60 -6.78
C GLY A 11 2.57 17.13 -7.05
N THR A 12 2.54 16.25 -6.05
CA THR A 12 2.93 14.83 -6.20
C THR A 12 1.75 13.88 -6.33
N ILE A 13 0.51 14.36 -6.15
CA ILE A 13 -0.71 13.58 -6.30
C ILE A 13 -0.83 13.10 -7.75
N LYS A 14 -1.04 11.80 -7.95
CA LYS A 14 -1.40 11.27 -9.27
C LYS A 14 -2.73 11.87 -9.74
N ASP A 15 -2.79 12.32 -10.99
CA ASP A 15 -3.94 13.04 -11.59
C ASP A 15 -5.30 12.44 -11.18
N GLY A 16 -5.55 11.16 -11.51
CA GLY A 16 -6.81 10.49 -11.18
C GLY A 16 -7.12 10.26 -9.69
N GLN A 17 -6.24 10.67 -8.76
CA GLN A 17 -6.50 10.65 -7.32
C GLN A 17 -6.81 12.06 -6.77
N ASN A 18 -6.62 13.12 -7.57
CA ASN A 18 -7.01 14.49 -7.25
C ASN A 18 -8.48 14.73 -7.61
N CYS A 19 -9.38 14.08 -6.88
CA CYS A 19 -10.82 14.05 -7.21
C CYS A 19 -11.45 15.45 -7.30
N MET A 20 -10.97 16.39 -6.50
CA MET A 20 -11.46 17.77 -6.50
C MET A 20 -11.09 18.51 -7.79
N SER A 21 -9.88 18.30 -8.34
CA SER A 21 -9.51 18.90 -9.63
C SER A 21 -10.32 18.33 -10.79
N HIS A 22 -10.91 17.15 -10.61
CA HIS A 22 -11.83 16.52 -11.57
C HIS A 22 -13.31 16.79 -11.27
N GLY A 23 -13.61 17.78 -10.43
CA GLY A 23 -14.97 18.30 -10.25
C GLY A 23 -15.85 17.49 -9.31
N ARG A 24 -15.27 16.66 -8.42
CA ARG A 24 -16.04 15.96 -7.39
C ARG A 24 -16.82 16.94 -6.50
N PRO A 25 -18.17 16.88 -6.44
CA PRO A 25 -18.98 17.86 -5.73
C PRO A 25 -19.18 17.53 -4.24
N ASP A 26 -19.17 16.25 -3.88
CA ASP A 26 -19.37 15.77 -2.52
C ASP A 26 -18.05 15.79 -1.74
N LEU A 27 -17.89 16.76 -0.83
CA LEU A 27 -16.66 16.94 -0.05
C LEU A 27 -16.76 16.47 1.40
N GLY A 28 -17.89 15.85 1.78
CA GLY A 28 -18.12 15.35 3.14
C GLY A 28 -17.08 14.32 3.59
N PHE A 29 -16.60 13.48 2.66
CA PHE A 29 -15.62 12.42 2.91
C PHE A 29 -14.31 12.94 3.54
N LEU A 30 -13.95 14.21 3.30
CA LEU A 30 -12.73 14.84 3.80
C LEU A 30 -12.73 15.09 5.33
N TYR A 31 -13.91 15.07 5.95
CA TYR A 31 -14.09 15.51 7.34
C TYR A 31 -14.27 14.36 8.33
N TRP A 32 -14.26 13.11 7.85
CA TRP A 32 -14.30 11.93 8.69
C TRP A 32 -12.95 11.63 9.33
N ARG A 33 -12.98 11.22 10.60
CA ARG A 33 -11.81 10.78 11.36
C ARG A 33 -12.09 9.42 11.96
N TRP A 34 -11.11 8.54 11.87
CA TRP A 34 -11.12 7.29 12.61
C TRP A 34 -10.85 7.54 14.09
N GLN A 35 -11.72 7.01 14.95
CA GLN A 35 -11.62 7.11 16.39
C GLN A 35 -11.51 5.70 16.99
N PRO A 36 -10.32 5.29 17.45
CA PRO A 36 -10.17 4.03 18.18
C PRO A 36 -11.04 4.01 19.44
N GLN A 37 -11.44 2.82 19.88
CA GLN A 37 -12.36 2.65 21.01
C GLN A 37 -11.70 3.04 22.35
N GLU A 38 -10.46 2.64 22.57
CA GLU A 38 -9.78 2.77 23.87
C GLU A 38 -8.81 3.96 23.93
N CYS A 39 -8.61 4.68 22.84
CA CYS A 39 -7.66 5.79 22.80
C CYS A 39 -8.03 6.85 21.76
N GLN A 40 -7.45 8.05 21.89
CA GLN A 40 -7.54 9.07 20.86
C GLN A 40 -6.39 8.92 19.87
N LEU A 41 -6.68 8.80 18.58
CA LEU A 41 -5.66 8.83 17.52
C LEU A 41 -5.22 10.29 17.30
N PRO A 42 -4.00 10.72 17.66
CA PRO A 42 -3.58 12.11 17.48
C PRO A 42 -3.64 12.52 16.00
N ARG A 43 -3.88 13.81 15.74
CA ARG A 43 -3.75 14.35 14.38
C ARG A 43 -2.30 14.15 13.91
N PHE A 44 -2.11 13.86 12.63
CA PHE A 44 -0.78 13.74 12.06
C PHE A 44 -0.03 15.06 12.20
N ASP A 45 1.17 15.00 12.78
CA ASP A 45 2.09 16.11 12.87
C ASP A 45 3.26 15.85 11.90
N PRO A 46 3.38 16.64 10.81
CA PRO A 46 4.43 16.44 9.82
C PRO A 46 5.83 16.79 10.35
N ASN A 47 5.95 17.71 11.32
CA ASN A 47 7.23 17.99 11.96
C ASN A 47 7.65 16.82 12.85
N GLU A 48 6.71 16.27 13.63
CA GLU A 48 7.00 15.07 14.43
C GLU A 48 7.45 13.91 13.55
N PHE A 49 6.76 13.67 12.43
CA PHE A 49 7.15 12.62 11.49
C PHE A 49 8.57 12.85 10.93
N LEU A 50 8.87 14.04 10.41
CA LEU A 50 10.21 14.33 9.88
C LEU A 50 11.29 14.26 10.95
N GLN A 51 11.00 14.63 12.19
CA GLN A 51 11.92 14.48 13.32
C GLN A 51 12.25 13.00 13.59
N PHE A 52 11.27 12.11 13.50
CA PHE A 52 11.53 10.66 13.57
C PHE A 52 12.38 10.18 12.40
N PHE A 53 12.25 10.77 11.22
CA PHE A 53 13.02 10.37 10.03
C PHE A 53 14.24 11.25 9.74
N ALA A 54 14.71 12.02 10.73
CA ALA A 54 15.93 12.80 10.57
C ALA A 54 17.11 11.89 10.22
N ASP A 55 17.81 12.23 9.13
CA ASP A 55 18.92 11.46 8.55
C ASP A 55 18.58 10.00 8.17
N ARG A 56 17.30 9.70 7.96
CA ARG A 56 16.81 8.34 7.70
C ARG A 56 16.02 8.25 6.39
N HIS A 57 15.89 7.02 5.93
CA HIS A 57 15.16 6.66 4.72
C HIS A 57 14.00 5.70 5.02
N ILE A 58 12.78 6.13 4.66
CA ILE A 58 11.59 5.27 4.63
C ILE A 58 11.24 4.92 3.18
N ALA A 59 11.02 3.63 2.92
CA ALA A 59 10.64 3.12 1.62
C ALA A 59 9.27 2.45 1.68
N PHE A 60 8.36 2.87 0.81
CA PHE A 60 7.11 2.16 0.53
C PHE A 60 7.39 1.18 -0.61
N VAL A 61 7.00 -0.07 -0.43
CA VAL A 61 7.26 -1.15 -1.40
C VAL A 61 5.97 -1.92 -1.59
N GLY A 62 5.50 -2.00 -2.83
CA GLY A 62 4.25 -2.69 -3.10
C GLY A 62 3.57 -2.31 -4.40
N ASP A 63 2.26 -2.46 -4.40
CA ASP A 63 1.39 -2.13 -5.52
C ASP A 63 0.96 -0.65 -5.53
N SER A 64 -0.16 -0.36 -6.20
CA SER A 64 -0.68 0.99 -6.31
C SER A 64 -1.24 1.56 -5.00
N MET A 65 -1.59 0.73 -4.02
CA MET A 65 -2.01 1.18 -2.69
C MET A 65 -0.82 1.66 -1.87
N ALA A 66 0.35 1.00 -1.99
CA ALA A 66 1.62 1.50 -1.45
C ALA A 66 1.92 2.91 -1.95
N ARG A 67 1.72 3.13 -3.26
CA ARG A 67 1.91 4.44 -3.89
C ARG A 67 0.89 5.47 -3.40
N ASN A 68 -0.39 5.10 -3.31
CA ASN A 68 -1.44 6.01 -2.85
C ASN A 68 -1.20 6.44 -1.39
N GLN A 69 -0.74 5.52 -0.53
CA GLN A 69 -0.30 5.84 0.84
C GLN A 69 0.91 6.76 0.90
N LEU A 70 1.93 6.49 0.10
CA LEU A 70 3.09 7.35 0.02
C LEU A 70 2.74 8.75 -0.50
N GLU A 71 1.89 8.86 -1.52
CA GLU A 71 1.53 10.16 -2.09
C GLU A 71 0.77 11.01 -1.06
N SER A 72 -0.15 10.41 -0.30
CA SER A 72 -0.77 11.03 0.88
C SER A 72 0.29 11.53 1.87
N LEU A 73 1.26 10.67 2.23
CA LEU A 73 2.32 11.03 3.19
C LEU A 73 3.13 12.23 2.68
N VAL A 74 3.63 12.16 1.45
CA VAL A 74 4.43 13.24 0.84
C VAL A 74 3.66 14.56 0.85
N CYS A 75 2.35 14.55 0.59
CA CYS A 75 1.51 15.74 0.67
C CYS A 75 1.30 16.27 2.09
N MET A 76 1.18 15.39 3.09
CA MET A 76 1.14 15.85 4.48
C MET A 76 2.46 16.47 4.91
N LEU A 77 3.59 15.90 4.49
CA LEU A 77 4.93 16.42 4.79
C LEU A 77 5.24 17.72 4.03
N SER A 78 4.69 17.91 2.83
CA SER A 78 4.91 19.12 2.02
C SER A 78 4.40 20.40 2.68
N SER A 79 3.51 20.29 3.68
CA SER A 79 3.02 21.42 4.48
C SER A 79 4.10 22.09 5.34
N VAL A 80 5.20 21.40 5.65
CA VAL A 80 6.30 21.94 6.48
C VAL A 80 7.67 21.89 5.79
N SER A 81 7.84 21.05 4.77
CA SER A 81 9.09 20.94 4.03
C SER A 81 8.83 20.53 2.58
N PRO A 82 9.31 21.29 1.57
CA PRO A 82 9.12 20.93 0.17
C PRO A 82 9.70 19.54 -0.15
N PRO A 83 8.97 18.69 -0.90
CA PRO A 83 9.46 17.40 -1.34
C PRO A 83 10.31 17.53 -2.61
N ASN A 84 11.62 17.36 -2.49
CA ASN A 84 12.52 17.43 -3.65
C ASN A 84 12.65 16.06 -4.31
N LEU A 85 12.16 15.89 -5.54
CA LEU A 85 12.34 14.64 -6.28
C LEU A 85 13.80 14.47 -6.69
N VAL A 86 14.54 13.59 -6.00
CA VAL A 86 15.98 13.37 -6.20
C VAL A 86 16.29 12.13 -7.03
N TYR A 87 15.31 11.24 -7.21
CA TYR A 87 15.44 10.08 -8.08
C TYR A 87 14.11 9.74 -8.73
N LYS A 88 14.19 9.43 -10.03
CA LYS A 88 13.12 8.85 -10.84
C LYS A 88 13.78 7.87 -11.81
N ASN A 89 13.30 6.63 -11.91
CA ASN A 89 13.86 5.74 -12.94
C ASN A 89 13.49 6.27 -14.35
N GLY A 90 14.45 6.22 -15.27
CA GLY A 90 14.42 6.94 -16.56
C GLY A 90 13.53 6.35 -17.65
N GLY A 91 12.31 5.87 -17.33
CA GLY A 91 11.33 5.41 -18.31
C GLY A 91 9.91 5.92 -18.03
N ASP A 92 8.96 5.61 -18.91
CA ASP A 92 7.53 5.99 -18.80
C ASP A 92 6.82 5.41 -17.57
N ASP A 93 7.44 4.45 -16.87
CA ASP A 93 6.72 3.60 -15.94
C ASP A 93 6.50 4.21 -14.53
N ASN A 94 7.10 5.36 -14.18
CA ASN A 94 6.93 6.00 -12.85
C ASN A 94 7.06 5.00 -11.65
N LYS A 95 7.83 3.92 -11.84
CA LYS A 95 7.86 2.75 -10.95
C LYS A 95 8.67 2.99 -9.68
N PHE A 96 9.71 3.83 -9.78
CA PHE A 96 10.58 4.15 -8.65
C PHE A 96 10.77 5.66 -8.55
N ARG A 97 10.48 6.22 -7.37
CA ARG A 97 10.70 7.64 -7.07
C ARG A 97 11.25 7.79 -5.65
N ARG A 98 12.13 8.77 -5.44
CA ARG A 98 12.62 9.17 -4.12
C ARG A 98 12.55 10.68 -3.96
N TRP A 99 11.98 11.11 -2.86
CA TRP A 99 11.92 12.49 -2.43
C TRP A 99 12.85 12.72 -1.24
N HIS A 100 13.49 13.88 -1.22
CA HIS A 100 14.32 14.37 -0.13
C HIS A 100 13.66 15.58 0.52
N PHE A 101 13.56 15.54 1.85
CA PHE A 101 13.06 16.62 2.68
C PHE A 101 14.24 17.26 3.41
N ALA A 102 14.72 18.37 2.86
CA ALA A 102 15.96 19.01 3.30
C ALA A 102 15.94 19.48 4.76
N SER A 103 14.76 19.81 5.31
CA SER A 103 14.61 20.27 6.69
C SER A 103 15.15 19.31 7.75
N HIS A 104 15.11 18.00 7.47
CA HIS A 104 15.56 16.95 8.39
C HIS A 104 16.51 15.96 7.71
N ASN A 105 16.98 16.26 6.50
CA ASN A 105 17.74 15.32 5.68
C ASN A 105 17.06 13.94 5.54
N ALA A 106 15.72 13.92 5.48
CA ALA A 106 14.93 12.70 5.43
C ALA A 106 14.66 12.29 3.97
N SER A 107 14.67 10.98 3.69
CA SER A 107 14.33 10.42 2.39
C SER A 107 13.05 9.58 2.46
N VAL A 108 12.16 9.76 1.48
CA VAL A 108 10.94 8.97 1.31
C VAL A 108 10.94 8.40 -0.10
N SER A 109 10.72 7.09 -0.28
CA SER A 109 10.73 6.47 -1.62
C SER A 109 9.58 5.50 -1.84
N ILE A 110 9.21 5.32 -3.10
CA ILE A 110 8.28 4.29 -3.57
C ILE A 110 9.03 3.33 -4.48
N TYR A 111 8.85 2.03 -4.21
CA TYR A 111 9.25 0.94 -5.08
C TYR A 111 8.03 0.17 -5.56
N TRP A 112 7.79 0.23 -6.87
CA TRP A 112 6.80 -0.61 -7.50
C TRP A 112 7.28 -2.07 -7.52
N SER A 113 6.67 -2.86 -6.65
CA SER A 113 6.86 -4.30 -6.53
C SER A 113 5.53 -4.91 -6.08
N PRO A 114 4.55 -5.02 -7.00
CA PRO A 114 3.17 -5.35 -6.63
C PRO A 114 3.01 -6.74 -5.97
N PHE A 115 4.00 -7.60 -6.14
CA PHE A 115 4.03 -8.94 -5.57
C PHE A 115 5.01 -9.08 -4.40
N LEU A 116 5.83 -8.06 -4.12
CA LEU A 116 7.01 -8.05 -3.21
C LEU A 116 8.12 -9.05 -3.59
N VAL A 117 7.74 -10.26 -3.99
CA VAL A 117 8.59 -11.26 -4.64
C VAL A 117 8.83 -10.94 -6.11
N LYS A 118 9.84 -11.59 -6.70
CA LYS A 118 10.16 -11.41 -8.12
C LYS A 118 8.93 -11.76 -8.96
N GLY A 119 8.46 -10.77 -9.71
CA GLY A 119 7.33 -10.91 -10.60
C GLY A 119 7.60 -10.32 -11.98
N VAL A 120 7.15 -11.01 -13.02
CA VAL A 120 7.06 -10.48 -14.38
C VAL A 120 5.61 -10.11 -14.62
N GLU A 121 5.38 -8.80 -14.76
CA GLU A 121 4.04 -8.26 -14.99
C GLU A 121 3.58 -8.62 -16.41
N LYS A 122 2.29 -8.93 -16.56
CA LYS A 122 1.69 -9.13 -17.88
C LYS A 122 1.89 -7.90 -18.77
N SER A 123 2.05 -8.11 -20.07
CA SER A 123 2.28 -7.02 -21.02
C SER A 123 1.46 -7.18 -22.29
N LYS A 124 1.19 -6.08 -22.99
CA LYS A 124 0.39 -6.08 -24.23
C LYS A 124 0.96 -7.00 -25.33
N ASN A 125 2.27 -7.18 -25.34
CA ASN A 125 2.99 -7.97 -26.35
C ASN A 125 3.46 -9.34 -25.81
N GLY A 126 3.11 -9.68 -24.57
CA GLY A 126 3.51 -10.91 -23.90
C GLY A 126 2.31 -11.75 -23.45
N PRO A 127 2.54 -12.74 -22.57
CA PRO A 127 1.45 -13.51 -22.00
C PRO A 127 0.47 -12.62 -21.22
N ASP A 128 -0.84 -12.91 -21.31
CA ASP A 128 -1.89 -12.22 -20.53
C ASP A 128 -2.02 -12.78 -19.10
N HIS A 129 -0.89 -13.09 -18.49
CA HIS A 129 -0.78 -13.48 -17.09
C HIS A 129 0.55 -12.98 -16.53
N ASN A 130 0.60 -12.82 -15.21
CA ASN A 130 1.83 -12.51 -14.50
C ASN A 130 2.62 -13.80 -14.24
N GLU A 131 3.93 -13.72 -14.10
CA GLU A 131 4.75 -14.82 -13.57
C GLU A 131 5.32 -14.43 -12.22
N LEU A 132 5.10 -15.22 -11.18
CA LEU A 132 5.64 -14.95 -9.84
C LEU A 132 6.62 -16.06 -9.44
N TYR A 133 7.77 -15.65 -8.95
CA TYR A 133 8.85 -16.54 -8.49
C TYR A 133 8.89 -16.46 -6.96
N LEU A 134 8.24 -17.40 -6.29
CA LEU A 134 7.89 -17.33 -4.87
C LEU A 134 9.07 -17.56 -3.91
N ASP A 135 10.18 -18.09 -4.44
CA ASP A 135 11.42 -18.37 -3.70
C ASP A 135 12.35 -17.14 -3.59
N ARG A 136 12.01 -16.00 -4.21
CA ARG A 136 12.92 -14.84 -4.30
C ARG A 136 12.20 -13.52 -4.14
N ILE A 137 12.79 -12.62 -3.36
CA ILE A 137 12.34 -11.23 -3.35
C ILE A 137 12.60 -10.54 -4.69
N ASP A 138 11.86 -9.46 -4.94
CA ASP A 138 12.11 -8.62 -6.10
C ASP A 138 13.35 -7.73 -5.88
N GLU A 139 14.43 -8.04 -6.59
CA GLU A 139 15.70 -7.31 -6.49
C GLU A 139 15.63 -5.86 -6.98
N ARG A 140 14.50 -5.41 -7.57
CA ARG A 140 14.29 -3.99 -7.87
C ARG A 140 14.33 -3.12 -6.61
N TRP A 141 13.90 -3.65 -5.47
CA TRP A 141 14.00 -3.01 -4.15
C TRP A 141 14.90 -3.79 -3.19
N GLY A 142 14.98 -5.12 -3.34
CA GLY A 142 15.81 -5.99 -2.49
C GLY A 142 17.29 -5.64 -2.46
N LYS A 143 17.84 -5.11 -3.56
CA LYS A 143 19.24 -4.67 -3.65
C LYS A 143 19.53 -3.37 -2.89
N ASP A 144 18.51 -2.55 -2.65
CA ASP A 144 18.62 -1.26 -1.98
C ASP A 144 18.40 -1.39 -0.46
N LEU A 145 18.16 -2.62 0.02
CA LEU A 145 17.85 -2.90 1.42
C LEU A 145 18.81 -2.18 2.36
N ASP A 146 20.13 -2.28 2.17
CA ASP A 146 21.12 -1.71 3.11
C ASP A 146 20.97 -0.20 3.35
N GLY A 147 20.36 0.54 2.43
CA GLY A 147 20.12 1.97 2.54
C GLY A 147 18.74 2.38 3.05
N ILE A 148 17.94 1.46 3.61
CA ILE A 148 16.56 1.74 4.05
C ILE A 148 16.42 1.52 5.56
N ASP A 149 15.95 2.50 6.32
CA ASP A 149 15.75 2.37 7.78
C ASP A 149 14.36 1.82 8.15
N THR A 150 13.35 2.13 7.32
CA THR A 150 11.98 1.67 7.53
C THR A 150 11.35 1.26 6.20
N ILE A 151 10.74 0.08 6.17
CA ILE A 151 9.98 -0.41 5.02
C ILE A 151 8.50 -0.43 5.36
N VAL A 152 7.67 0.16 4.52
CA VAL A 152 6.22 0.02 4.54
C VAL A 152 5.81 -0.83 3.34
N LEU A 153 5.45 -2.08 3.62
CA LEU A 153 5.02 -3.07 2.64
C LEU A 153 3.52 -2.92 2.38
N SER A 154 3.09 -3.17 1.15
CA SER A 154 1.67 -3.34 0.78
C SER A 154 1.57 -4.31 -0.39
N ILE A 155 0.61 -5.23 -0.32
CA ILE A 155 0.46 -6.37 -1.23
C ILE A 155 -1.02 -6.74 -1.31
N GLY A 156 -1.49 -7.26 -2.45
CA GLY A 156 -2.81 -7.86 -2.52
C GLY A 156 -3.50 -7.78 -3.86
N HIS A 157 -3.83 -6.57 -4.35
CA HIS A 157 -4.71 -6.41 -5.51
C HIS A 157 -4.19 -7.13 -6.76
N TRP A 158 -2.87 -7.20 -6.93
CA TRP A 158 -2.26 -7.85 -8.08
C TRP A 158 -2.35 -9.38 -8.06
N PHE A 159 -2.61 -10.01 -6.91
CA PHE A 159 -2.85 -11.45 -6.80
C PHE A 159 -4.24 -11.85 -7.32
N LEU A 160 -5.13 -10.87 -7.55
CA LEU A 160 -6.44 -11.11 -8.16
C LEU A 160 -6.33 -11.26 -9.68
N HIS A 161 -5.19 -10.88 -10.28
CA HIS A 161 -4.95 -11.01 -11.72
C HIS A 161 -4.42 -12.39 -12.10
N PRO A 162 -4.66 -12.83 -13.34
CA PRO A 162 -4.16 -14.10 -13.84
C PRO A 162 -2.65 -14.24 -13.61
N ALA A 163 -2.20 -15.38 -13.11
CA ALA A 163 -0.80 -15.59 -12.76
C ALA A 163 -0.37 -17.05 -12.88
N VAL A 164 0.88 -17.27 -13.25
CA VAL A 164 1.59 -18.55 -13.16
C VAL A 164 2.62 -18.44 -12.03
N TYR A 165 2.63 -19.46 -11.17
CA TYR A 165 3.44 -19.47 -9.97
C TYR A 165 4.59 -20.45 -10.13
N LEU A 166 5.80 -19.95 -9.88
CA LEU A 166 7.04 -20.69 -9.96
C LEU A 166 7.72 -20.74 -8.60
N GLU A 167 8.33 -21.89 -8.31
CA GLU A 167 9.17 -22.12 -7.15
C GLU A 167 10.32 -23.04 -7.54
N ASP A 168 11.56 -22.66 -7.20
CA ASP A 168 12.77 -23.42 -7.53
C ASP A 168 12.88 -23.81 -9.01
N GLY A 169 12.41 -22.92 -9.89
CA GLY A 169 12.39 -23.11 -11.34
C GLY A 169 11.32 -24.09 -11.85
N LYS A 170 10.38 -24.54 -11.01
CA LYS A 170 9.26 -25.41 -11.38
C LYS A 170 7.94 -24.66 -11.28
N VAL A 171 6.99 -24.98 -12.16
CA VAL A 171 5.62 -24.47 -12.06
C VAL A 171 4.92 -25.17 -10.91
N LEU A 172 4.49 -24.38 -9.91
CA LEU A 172 3.69 -24.83 -8.78
C LEU A 172 2.21 -24.93 -9.13
N GLY A 173 1.73 -23.99 -9.95
CA GLY A 173 0.34 -23.88 -10.36
C GLY A 173 0.04 -22.51 -10.95
N CYS A 174 -1.23 -22.14 -11.01
CA CYS A 174 -1.68 -20.85 -11.52
C CYS A 174 -2.89 -20.31 -10.76
N HIS A 175 -3.21 -19.04 -11.02
CA HIS A 175 -4.49 -18.42 -10.73
C HIS A 175 -5.13 -17.92 -12.01
N TYR A 176 -6.36 -18.34 -12.27
CA TYR A 176 -7.15 -18.00 -13.46
C TYR A 176 -6.33 -18.14 -14.76
N CYS A 177 -5.98 -19.38 -15.13
CA CYS A 177 -5.17 -19.64 -16.33
C CYS A 177 -5.89 -20.47 -17.41
N PRO A 178 -7.02 -20.00 -17.97
CA PRO A 178 -7.74 -20.75 -18.99
C PRO A 178 -6.85 -21.00 -20.22
N GLY A 179 -6.79 -22.26 -20.65
CA GLY A 179 -6.00 -22.67 -21.81
C GLY A 179 -4.52 -22.94 -21.53
N LEU A 180 -4.06 -22.76 -20.29
CA LEU A 180 -2.73 -23.22 -19.87
C LEU A 180 -2.84 -24.63 -19.25
N ASN A 181 -1.83 -25.47 -19.52
CA ASN A 181 -1.74 -26.81 -18.93
C ASN A 181 -1.09 -26.75 -17.53
N HIS A 182 -1.69 -25.97 -16.63
CA HIS A 182 -1.23 -25.78 -15.25
C HIS A 182 -2.38 -26.02 -14.28
N THR A 183 -2.06 -26.50 -13.08
CA THR A 183 -3.04 -26.72 -12.02
C THR A 183 -3.49 -25.38 -11.43
N GLU A 184 -4.79 -25.14 -11.42
CA GLU A 184 -5.41 -24.01 -10.71
C GLU A 184 -5.29 -24.22 -9.19
N ILE A 185 -4.60 -23.31 -8.50
CA ILE A 185 -4.36 -23.39 -7.05
C ILE A 185 -4.90 -22.16 -6.30
N GLY A 186 -5.47 -21.18 -7.02
CA GLY A 186 -5.88 -19.90 -6.43
C GLY A 186 -4.68 -19.07 -5.96
N PHE A 187 -4.93 -18.06 -5.12
CA PHE A 187 -3.90 -17.09 -4.75
C PHE A 187 -3.64 -16.95 -3.24
N TYR A 188 -4.47 -17.50 -2.35
CA TYR A 188 -4.31 -17.29 -0.91
C TYR A 188 -3.02 -17.89 -0.33
N ASP A 189 -2.72 -19.16 -0.65
CA ASP A 189 -1.47 -19.79 -0.21
C ASP A 189 -0.24 -19.12 -0.84
N VAL A 190 -0.40 -18.62 -2.06
CA VAL A 190 0.65 -17.91 -2.79
C VAL A 190 0.91 -16.52 -2.20
N LEU A 191 -0.14 -15.78 -1.81
CA LEU A 191 -0.06 -14.53 -1.07
C LEU A 191 0.66 -14.74 0.26
N ARG A 192 0.23 -15.73 1.04
CA ARG A 192 0.88 -16.10 2.31
C ARG A 192 2.36 -16.37 2.12
N LYS A 193 2.71 -17.14 1.09
CA LYS A 193 4.10 -17.47 0.76
C LYS A 193 4.89 -16.24 0.35
N ALA A 194 4.34 -15.36 -0.47
CA ALA A 194 5.01 -14.12 -0.90
C ALA A 194 5.31 -13.20 0.29
N VAL A 195 4.36 -13.03 1.23
CA VAL A 195 4.59 -12.28 2.48
C VAL A 195 5.70 -12.95 3.29
N ARG A 196 5.62 -14.27 3.51
CA ARG A 196 6.63 -15.02 4.27
C ARG A 196 8.03 -14.91 3.68
N THR A 197 8.19 -15.16 2.39
CA THR A 197 9.47 -15.04 1.67
C THR A 197 10.03 -13.63 1.84
N THR A 198 9.18 -12.61 1.72
CA THR A 198 9.58 -11.21 1.87
C THR A 198 10.10 -10.92 3.28
N LEU A 199 9.33 -11.25 4.32
CA LEU A 199 9.70 -10.99 5.71
C LEU A 199 10.96 -11.76 6.12
N ASN A 200 11.06 -13.04 5.75
CA ASN A 200 12.24 -13.85 6.02
C ASN A 200 13.48 -13.29 5.35
N THR A 201 13.38 -12.91 4.07
CA THR A 201 14.54 -12.38 3.33
C THR A 201 15.01 -11.04 3.89
N ILE A 202 14.11 -10.16 4.33
CA ILE A 202 14.50 -8.92 5.01
C ILE A 202 15.25 -9.24 6.31
N SER A 203 14.72 -10.19 7.10
CA SER A 203 15.36 -10.65 8.34
C SER A 203 16.76 -11.21 8.10
N ASP A 204 16.91 -12.07 7.08
CA ASP A 204 18.17 -12.71 6.75
C ASP A 204 19.22 -11.72 6.24
N ARG A 205 18.83 -10.78 5.36
CA ARG A 205 19.76 -9.84 4.72
C ARG A 205 20.12 -8.66 5.62
N ARG A 206 19.14 -8.04 6.28
CA ARG A 206 19.35 -6.81 7.08
C ARG A 206 19.52 -7.12 8.55
N GLY A 207 18.64 -7.93 9.09
CA GLY A 207 18.60 -8.23 10.51
C GLY A 207 18.33 -7.01 11.39
N ASP A 208 19.26 -6.65 12.28
CA ASP A 208 19.02 -5.64 13.31
C ASP A 208 19.00 -4.23 12.72
N GLY A 209 18.10 -3.39 13.24
CA GLY A 209 18.09 -1.95 12.95
C GLY A 209 17.09 -1.50 11.89
N ILE A 210 16.38 -2.42 11.22
CA ILE A 210 15.31 -2.08 10.28
C ILE A 210 13.91 -2.22 10.92
N ASP A 211 13.06 -1.22 10.69
CA ASP A 211 11.62 -1.29 10.97
C ASP A 211 10.89 -1.79 9.72
N VAL A 212 10.04 -2.81 9.85
CA VAL A 212 9.23 -3.35 8.75
C VAL A 212 7.77 -3.35 9.16
N ILE A 213 6.95 -2.66 8.38
CA ILE A 213 5.53 -2.45 8.63
C ILE A 213 4.76 -2.98 7.43
N LEU A 214 3.84 -3.92 7.62
CA LEU A 214 2.95 -4.40 6.56
C LEU A 214 1.60 -3.71 6.68
N THR A 215 1.26 -2.87 5.70
CA THR A 215 -0.08 -2.29 5.58
C THR A 215 -1.02 -3.36 5.05
N THR A 216 -2.06 -3.67 5.82
CA THR A 216 -3.00 -4.74 5.44
C THR A 216 -3.87 -4.34 4.25
N PHE A 217 -4.49 -5.34 3.62
CA PHE A 217 -5.27 -5.21 2.41
C PHE A 217 -6.32 -4.09 2.49
N SER A 218 -6.42 -3.28 1.44
CA SER A 218 -7.40 -2.21 1.31
C SER A 218 -8.57 -2.68 0.43
N PRO A 219 -9.80 -2.78 0.96
CA PRO A 219 -10.94 -3.21 0.17
C PRO A 219 -11.29 -2.24 -0.96
N SER A 220 -11.81 -2.79 -2.07
CA SER A 220 -12.50 -2.02 -3.11
C SER A 220 -14.01 -2.00 -2.85
N HIS A 221 -14.71 -0.97 -3.32
CA HIS A 221 -16.16 -0.82 -3.11
C HIS A 221 -16.96 -0.86 -4.41
N PHE A 222 -16.66 -1.82 -5.29
CA PHE A 222 -17.43 -2.00 -6.51
C PHE A 222 -18.87 -2.47 -6.22
N GLU A 223 -19.84 -1.75 -6.78
CA GLU A 223 -21.25 -2.10 -6.89
C GLU A 223 -21.56 -2.39 -8.37
N GLY A 224 -21.61 -3.69 -8.73
CA GLY A 224 -21.76 -4.12 -10.11
C GLY A 224 -20.47 -4.01 -10.93
N ASP A 225 -20.61 -3.78 -12.24
CA ASP A 225 -19.48 -3.75 -13.17
C ASP A 225 -18.71 -2.42 -13.08
N TRP A 226 -17.37 -2.51 -13.09
CA TRP A 226 -16.46 -1.36 -12.93
C TRP A 226 -16.61 -0.29 -14.03
N ASP A 227 -17.07 -0.66 -15.22
CA ASP A 227 -17.23 0.19 -16.40
C ASP A 227 -18.64 0.81 -16.52
N LYS A 228 -19.47 0.71 -15.47
CA LYS A 228 -20.83 1.23 -15.45
C LYS A 228 -20.96 2.43 -14.52
N PHE A 229 -21.97 3.26 -14.79
CA PHE A 229 -22.35 4.32 -13.85
C PHE A 229 -22.76 3.71 -12.51
N GLY A 230 -22.36 4.37 -11.42
CA GLY A 230 -22.71 3.91 -10.08
C GLY A 230 -21.87 2.73 -9.59
N ALA A 231 -20.67 2.52 -10.12
CA ALA A 231 -19.79 1.43 -9.67
C ALA A 231 -19.27 1.61 -8.23
N CYS A 232 -19.29 2.82 -7.65
CA CYS A 232 -19.10 3.04 -6.21
C CYS A 232 -19.74 4.39 -5.84
N PRO A 233 -21.08 4.46 -5.68
CA PRO A 233 -21.81 5.72 -5.66
C PRO A 233 -21.96 6.34 -4.27
N LYS A 234 -21.57 5.61 -3.21
CA LYS A 234 -21.74 6.08 -1.82
C LYS A 234 -20.92 7.33 -1.57
N THR A 235 -21.54 8.28 -0.86
CA THR A 235 -20.94 9.58 -0.48
C THR A 235 -20.77 9.72 1.03
N GLU A 236 -21.18 8.71 1.80
CA GLU A 236 -21.03 8.63 3.26
C GLU A 236 -20.40 7.28 3.66
N PRO A 237 -19.66 7.24 4.78
CA PRO A 237 -19.17 6.01 5.38
C PRO A 237 -20.30 5.05 5.72
N TYR A 238 -19.95 3.77 5.83
CA TYR A 238 -20.86 2.80 6.43
C TYR A 238 -21.07 3.11 7.93
N GLY A 239 -22.30 2.88 8.41
CA GLY A 239 -22.62 2.88 9.84
C GLY A 239 -22.13 1.62 10.55
N GLU A 240 -21.97 1.68 11.87
CA GLU A 240 -21.64 0.49 12.66
C GLU A 240 -22.65 -0.63 12.41
N GLY A 241 -22.15 -1.82 12.08
CA GLY A 241 -22.96 -2.99 11.71
C GLY A 241 -23.48 -3.03 10.26
N GLU A 242 -23.35 -1.95 9.47
CA GLU A 242 -23.85 -1.93 8.07
C GLU A 242 -22.99 -2.80 7.13
N LYS A 243 -21.68 -2.88 7.40
CA LYS A 243 -20.73 -3.66 6.60
C LYS A 243 -19.85 -4.52 7.50
N LEU A 244 -19.92 -5.84 7.31
CA LEU A 244 -19.07 -6.82 7.98
C LEU A 244 -17.78 -7.04 7.18
N LEU A 245 -16.67 -7.25 7.89
CA LEU A 245 -15.41 -7.68 7.30
C LEU A 245 -15.46 -9.20 7.11
N GLU A 246 -15.68 -9.64 5.89
CA GLU A 246 -15.87 -11.05 5.53
C GLU A 246 -15.31 -11.38 4.15
N GLY A 247 -15.32 -12.66 3.79
CA GLY A 247 -14.84 -13.14 2.49
C GLY A 247 -13.38 -12.77 2.22
N MET A 248 -13.11 -12.38 0.97
CA MET A 248 -11.75 -12.10 0.50
C MET A 248 -11.04 -11.02 1.32
N ASP A 249 -11.73 -9.94 1.69
CA ASP A 249 -11.14 -8.86 2.48
C ASP A 249 -10.67 -9.36 3.86
N ALA A 250 -11.47 -10.22 4.50
CA ALA A 250 -11.13 -10.82 5.78
C ALA A 250 -10.00 -11.84 5.67
N ASP A 251 -10.03 -12.68 4.62
CA ASP A 251 -9.03 -13.73 4.40
C ASP A 251 -7.66 -13.15 4.06
N MET A 252 -7.58 -12.12 3.21
CA MET A 252 -6.33 -11.44 2.88
C MET A 252 -5.73 -10.74 4.09
N ARG A 253 -6.54 -9.96 4.84
CA ARG A 253 -6.10 -9.34 6.09
C ARG A 253 -5.60 -10.38 7.09
N LYS A 254 -6.32 -11.49 7.24
CA LYS A 254 -5.94 -12.56 8.16
C LYS A 254 -4.57 -13.14 7.82
N ILE A 255 -4.31 -13.42 6.53
CA ILE A 255 -3.00 -13.91 6.07
C ILE A 255 -1.88 -12.92 6.42
N GLU A 256 -2.07 -11.65 6.11
CA GLU A 256 -1.06 -10.61 6.35
C GLU A 256 -0.73 -10.45 7.84
N VAL A 257 -1.77 -10.37 8.68
CA VAL A 257 -1.60 -10.25 10.14
C VAL A 257 -0.95 -11.51 10.70
N GLU A 258 -1.39 -12.71 10.30
CA GLU A 258 -0.80 -13.97 10.78
C GLU A 258 0.66 -14.13 10.39
N GLU A 259 1.06 -13.75 9.17
CA GLU A 259 2.47 -13.85 8.75
C GLU A 259 3.35 -12.81 9.45
N VAL A 260 2.85 -11.59 9.71
CA VAL A 260 3.58 -10.60 10.52
C VAL A 260 3.77 -11.10 11.95
N GLU A 261 2.70 -11.60 12.57
CA GLU A 261 2.74 -12.17 13.92
C GLU A 261 3.66 -13.39 14.00
N SER A 262 3.58 -14.29 13.01
CA SER A 262 4.45 -15.47 12.93
C SER A 262 5.91 -15.07 12.76
N ALA A 263 6.22 -14.11 11.89
CA ALA A 263 7.58 -13.60 11.72
C ALA A 263 8.09 -12.92 13.00
N ARG A 264 7.24 -12.16 13.69
CA ARG A 264 7.58 -11.53 14.98
C ARG A 264 7.90 -12.56 16.07
N LEU A 265 7.11 -13.63 16.19
CA LEU A 265 7.31 -14.70 17.18
C LEU A 265 8.45 -15.66 16.80
N GLY A 266 8.66 -15.91 15.51
CA GLY A 266 9.68 -16.79 14.96
C GLY A 266 11.11 -16.31 15.16
N ILE A 267 11.31 -15.03 15.52
CA ILE A 267 12.62 -14.42 15.87
C ILE A 267 13.11 -14.89 17.27
N GLY A 268 12.69 -16.08 17.71
CA GLY A 268 12.92 -16.66 19.04
C GLY A 268 14.22 -17.46 19.22
N GLY A 269 15.25 -17.26 18.40
CA GLY A 269 16.54 -17.94 18.58
C GLY A 269 17.71 -17.22 17.93
N ASN A 270 18.48 -16.44 18.70
CA ASN A 270 19.76 -15.79 18.34
C ASN A 270 19.86 -15.06 16.98
N GLN A 271 18.76 -14.89 16.24
CA GLN A 271 18.69 -14.20 14.97
C GLN A 271 18.35 -12.73 15.20
N LYS A 272 18.99 -11.90 14.38
CA LYS A 272 18.88 -10.44 14.37
C LYS A 272 17.40 -9.99 14.37
N LYS A 273 17.05 -9.05 15.23
CA LYS A 273 15.70 -8.57 15.52
C LYS A 273 15.27 -7.47 14.56
N VAL A 274 14.68 -7.86 13.43
CA VAL A 274 13.81 -6.94 12.67
C VAL A 274 12.62 -6.56 13.55
N ARG A 275 12.28 -5.27 13.61
CA ARG A 275 11.07 -4.81 14.28
C ARG A 275 9.90 -4.87 13.31
N LEU A 276 8.95 -5.77 13.57
CA LEU A 276 7.84 -6.08 12.67
C LEU A 276 6.50 -5.64 13.26
N GLU A 277 5.65 -5.03 12.44
CA GLU A 277 4.29 -4.67 12.82
C GLU A 277 3.31 -4.68 11.65
N ALA A 278 2.05 -5.03 11.92
CA ALA A 278 0.96 -4.86 10.97
C ALA A 278 0.33 -3.47 11.16
N LEU A 279 0.26 -2.68 10.08
CA LEU A 279 -0.57 -1.49 9.99
C LEU A 279 -1.95 -1.91 9.50
N ASP A 280 -2.80 -2.34 10.43
CA ASP A 280 -4.13 -2.87 10.14
C ASP A 280 -5.13 -1.77 9.76
N VAL A 281 -5.33 -1.58 8.46
CA VAL A 281 -6.21 -0.56 7.88
C VAL A 281 -7.44 -1.16 7.20
N THR A 282 -7.54 -2.47 7.08
CA THR A 282 -8.59 -3.11 6.27
C THR A 282 -9.98 -2.74 6.76
N ARG A 283 -10.23 -2.84 8.08
CA ARG A 283 -11.55 -2.54 8.65
C ARG A 283 -11.92 -1.06 8.51
N LEU A 284 -11.00 -0.14 8.79
CA LEU A 284 -11.29 1.28 8.67
C LEU A 284 -11.50 1.68 7.20
N SER A 285 -10.75 1.08 6.26
CA SER A 285 -10.91 1.32 4.83
C SER A 285 -12.21 0.75 4.28
N LEU A 286 -12.60 -0.45 4.74
CA LEU A 286 -13.89 -1.07 4.44
C LEU A 286 -15.07 -0.16 4.80
N MET A 287 -14.93 0.65 5.84
CA MET A 287 -16.00 1.55 6.31
C MET A 287 -16.12 2.82 5.49
N ARG A 288 -15.27 3.02 4.48
CA ARG A 288 -15.11 4.31 3.79
C ARG A 288 -15.42 4.24 2.29
N PRO A 289 -16.54 3.65 1.83
CA PRO A 289 -16.86 3.62 0.39
C PRO A 289 -16.93 5.04 -0.22
N ASP A 290 -17.19 6.06 0.61
CA ASP A 290 -17.20 7.48 0.26
C ASP A 290 -15.85 8.05 -0.16
N GLY A 291 -14.73 7.36 0.09
CA GLY A 291 -13.40 7.93 -0.15
C GLY A 291 -12.81 7.69 -1.54
N HIS A 292 -13.45 6.89 -2.38
CA HIS A 292 -12.92 6.51 -3.69
C HIS A 292 -13.06 7.63 -4.74
N PRO A 293 -12.16 7.73 -5.72
CA PRO A 293 -12.33 8.65 -6.85
C PRO A 293 -13.61 8.38 -7.64
N GLY A 294 -14.02 7.11 -7.78
CA GLY A 294 -15.16 6.74 -8.60
C GLY A 294 -14.98 7.31 -10.02
N PRO A 295 -15.93 8.08 -10.57
CA PRO A 295 -15.82 8.65 -11.90
C PRO A 295 -14.88 9.88 -11.99
N TYR A 296 -14.40 10.42 -10.87
CA TYR A 296 -13.64 11.67 -10.82
C TYR A 296 -12.14 11.46 -11.01
N ILE A 297 -11.76 10.75 -12.08
CA ILE A 297 -10.38 10.34 -12.38
C ILE A 297 -9.77 11.02 -13.62
N GLY A 298 -10.48 11.98 -14.21
CA GLY A 298 -10.11 12.66 -15.45
C GLY A 298 -11.05 12.34 -16.62
N VAL A 299 -10.82 12.99 -17.76
CA VAL A 299 -11.64 12.82 -18.97
C VAL A 299 -11.12 11.65 -19.81
N GLY A 300 -11.93 10.60 -19.94
CA GLY A 300 -11.70 9.49 -20.86
C GLY A 300 -12.91 9.29 -21.80
N GLU A 301 -12.70 8.67 -22.96
CA GLU A 301 -13.77 8.37 -23.93
C GLU A 301 -14.83 7.38 -23.41
N ARG A 302 -14.57 6.68 -22.30
CA ARG A 302 -15.47 5.71 -21.65
C ARG A 302 -15.61 6.04 -20.16
N VAL A 303 -16.76 5.69 -19.59
CA VAL A 303 -16.99 5.72 -18.13
C VAL A 303 -16.01 4.75 -17.48
N GLN A 304 -15.05 5.28 -16.73
CA GLN A 304 -14.11 4.50 -15.94
C GLN A 304 -14.29 4.92 -14.49
N ASN A 305 -14.50 3.95 -13.60
CA ASN A 305 -14.58 4.20 -12.17
C ASN A 305 -13.37 3.59 -11.48
N ASP A 306 -12.76 4.37 -10.60
CA ASP A 306 -11.75 3.87 -9.68
C ASP A 306 -12.37 3.71 -8.29
N CYS A 307 -12.74 2.47 -7.96
CA CYS A 307 -13.27 2.08 -6.67
C CYS A 307 -12.26 1.26 -5.86
N VAL A 308 -10.98 1.38 -6.20
CA VAL A 308 -9.85 0.68 -5.55
C VAL A 308 -8.97 1.68 -4.81
N HIS A 309 -8.52 2.73 -5.50
CA HIS A 309 -7.68 3.77 -4.92
C HIS A 309 -8.51 4.81 -4.19
N TRP A 310 -7.84 5.71 -3.48
CA TRP A 310 -8.47 6.73 -2.65
C TRP A 310 -8.18 8.12 -3.17
N CYS A 311 -9.17 9.01 -3.06
CA CYS A 311 -8.97 10.44 -3.24
C CYS A 311 -7.92 10.97 -2.27
N LEU A 312 -7.13 11.94 -2.72
CA LEU A 312 -6.15 12.66 -1.90
C LEU A 312 -6.45 14.16 -1.89
N PRO A 313 -6.56 14.81 -0.71
CA PRO A 313 -6.75 14.22 0.63
C PRO A 313 -7.95 13.28 0.75
N GLY A 314 -7.91 12.38 1.73
CA GLY A 314 -8.95 11.35 1.91
C GLY A 314 -8.61 10.28 2.95
N PRO A 315 -9.28 9.10 2.91
CA PRO A 315 -9.14 8.08 3.95
C PRO A 315 -7.70 7.63 4.24
N VAL A 316 -6.85 7.61 3.21
CA VAL A 316 -5.45 7.18 3.30
C VAL A 316 -4.61 8.10 4.21
N ASP A 317 -5.02 9.35 4.41
CA ASP A 317 -4.39 10.24 5.39
C ASP A 317 -4.50 9.67 6.83
N THR A 318 -5.54 8.88 7.11
CA THR A 318 -5.70 8.16 8.38
C THR A 318 -4.70 7.01 8.51
N TRP A 319 -4.35 6.34 7.41
CA TRP A 319 -3.36 5.27 7.45
C TRP A 319 -2.00 5.81 7.91
N ASN A 320 -1.63 6.99 7.42
CA ASN A 320 -0.41 7.67 7.80
C ASN A 320 -0.44 8.24 9.24
N GLN A 321 -1.62 8.64 9.74
CA GLN A 321 -1.79 8.96 11.17
C GLN A 321 -1.47 7.76 12.06
N ILE A 322 -1.98 6.58 11.69
CA ILE A 322 -1.73 5.34 12.43
C ILE A 322 -0.28 4.88 12.24
N LEU A 323 0.28 4.99 11.03
CA LEU A 323 1.68 4.69 10.73
C LEU A 323 2.63 5.43 11.66
N LEU A 324 2.43 6.73 11.87
CA LEU A 324 3.24 7.51 12.82
C LEU A 324 3.17 6.93 14.24
N GLN A 325 1.99 6.50 14.71
CA GLN A 325 1.87 5.88 16.04
C GLN A 325 2.52 4.48 16.10
N VAL A 326 2.44 3.70 15.02
CA VAL A 326 3.13 2.40 14.90
C VAL A 326 4.64 2.58 14.99
N ILE A 327 5.20 3.53 14.24
CA ILE A 327 6.64 3.85 14.27
C ILE A 327 7.07 4.28 15.67
N LYS A 328 6.27 5.14 16.33
CA LYS A 328 6.52 5.55 17.72
C LYS A 328 6.52 4.37 18.68
N ARG A 329 5.65 3.38 18.48
CA ARG A 329 5.61 2.16 19.29
C ARG A 329 6.84 1.29 19.05
N LEU A 330 7.18 1.01 17.79
CA LEU A 330 8.33 0.18 17.43
C LEU A 330 9.65 0.72 18.00
N ARG A 331 9.83 2.03 18.01
CA ARG A 331 11.07 2.67 18.50
C ARG A 331 11.16 2.86 20.00
N ARG A 332 10.09 2.55 20.74
CA ARG A 332 10.10 2.50 22.22
C ARG A 332 10.49 1.11 22.75
N GLN A 333 10.51 0.09 21.90
CA GLN A 333 10.85 -1.31 22.23
C GLN A 333 12.34 -1.56 22.00
#